data_AF-A0A2C5YCA6-F1
#
_entry.id   AF-A0A2C5YCA6-F1
#
_cell.length_a   1.000
_cell.length_b   1.000
_cell.length_c   1.000
_cell.angle_alpha   90.00
_cell.angle_beta   90.00
_cell.angle_gamma   90.00
#
_symmetry.space_group_name_H-M   'P 1'
#
loop_
_entity.id
_entity.type
_entity.pdbx_description
1 polymer ?
#
loop_
_entity_poly.entity_id
_entity_poly.type
_entity_poly.pdbx_seq_one_letter_code
_entity_poly.pdbx_strand_id
1 'polypeptide(L)'
;MLQAWERKPVERYISGVKVIWSDKRSAFQSNVLKELNGGSFDINYYAGGKYVWLIPEYTTRREEACTLFEVVIRDNHDPGLVDLAAGAGGQYRYLTCRRDENEEKIRRLALYRGPQFIALKDAEKKEIDGWSTDINEGRNLDFLHLVWSKGQKSCHDAGYEPHDEV
;
A
#
# COMPACT_ATOMS: atom_id res chain seq x y z
N MET A 1 -42.68 5.39 -11.88
CA MET A 1 -41.30 5.74 -12.29
C MET A 1 -40.37 5.35 -11.16
N LEU A 2 -39.45 4.41 -11.40
CA LEU A 2 -38.53 3.87 -10.39
C LEU A 2 -37.40 4.87 -10.10
N GLN A 3 -37.11 5.07 -8.82
CA GLN A 3 -36.07 5.98 -8.34
C GLN A 3 -34.67 5.45 -8.66
N ALA A 4 -33.81 6.32 -9.16
CA ALA A 4 -32.45 6.02 -9.58
C ALA A 4 -31.42 6.42 -8.51
N TRP A 5 -31.64 6.12 -7.24
CA TRP A 5 -30.75 6.57 -6.15
C TRP A 5 -30.57 5.44 -5.11
N GLU A 6 -29.37 5.33 -4.53
CA GLU A 6 -28.87 4.27 -3.62
C GLU A 6 -28.26 3.00 -4.25
N ARG A 7 -27.29 3.16 -5.16
CA ARG A 7 -26.20 2.17 -5.15
C ARG A 7 -25.32 2.47 -3.95
N LYS A 8 -25.43 1.67 -2.88
CA LYS A 8 -24.40 1.63 -1.83
C LYS A 8 -23.02 1.54 -2.52
N PRO A 9 -22.02 2.35 -2.12
CA PRO A 9 -20.70 2.26 -2.72
C PRO A 9 -20.23 0.80 -2.65
N VAL A 10 -19.75 0.28 -3.78
CA VAL A 10 -19.27 -1.10 -3.84
C VAL A 10 -18.10 -1.21 -2.88
N GLU A 11 -18.30 -1.96 -1.80
CA GLU A 11 -17.26 -2.23 -0.85
C GLU A 11 -16.11 -2.96 -1.56
N ARG A 12 -14.96 -2.31 -1.63
CA ARG A 12 -13.74 -2.93 -2.14
C ARG A 12 -12.81 -3.26 -1.00
N TYR A 13 -12.18 -4.41 -1.12
CA TYR A 13 -11.08 -4.87 -0.28
C TYR A 13 -9.81 -4.92 -1.11
N ILE A 14 -8.67 -4.92 -0.43
CA ILE A 14 -7.37 -5.16 -1.06
C ILE A 14 -7.20 -6.66 -1.20
N SER A 15 -6.97 -7.15 -2.41
CA SER A 15 -6.65 -8.56 -2.70
C SER A 15 -5.15 -8.82 -2.89
N GLY A 16 -4.35 -7.77 -3.03
CA GLY A 16 -2.92 -7.88 -3.24
C GLY A 16 -2.27 -6.55 -3.62
N VAL A 17 -1.02 -6.63 -4.07
CA VAL A 17 -0.30 -5.52 -4.67
C VAL A 17 0.39 -6.00 -5.94
N LYS A 18 0.27 -5.22 -7.00
CA LYS A 18 1.06 -5.37 -8.20
C LYS A 18 2.33 -4.54 -8.10
N VAL A 19 3.48 -5.18 -8.29
CA VAL A 19 4.78 -4.50 -8.37
C VAL A 19 5.02 -4.08 -9.81
N ILE A 20 5.41 -2.82 -10.02
CA ILE A 20 5.89 -2.31 -11.31
C ILE A 20 7.26 -1.67 -11.13
N TRP A 21 8.08 -1.73 -12.17
CA TRP A 21 9.41 -1.12 -12.15
C TRP A 21 9.76 -0.47 -13.48
N SER A 22 10.73 0.45 -13.46
CA SER A 22 11.22 1.14 -14.65
C SER A 22 12.65 1.65 -14.47
N ASP A 23 13.36 1.82 -15.57
CA ASP A 23 14.61 2.59 -15.63
C ASP A 23 14.40 4.10 -15.53
N LYS A 24 13.17 4.56 -15.74
CA LYS A 24 12.82 5.99 -15.77
C LYS A 24 11.87 6.33 -14.64
N ARG A 25 12.24 7.30 -13.80
CA ARG A 25 11.40 7.83 -12.71
C ARG A 25 10.04 8.32 -13.19
N SER A 26 9.98 8.91 -14.39
CA SER A 26 8.76 9.47 -14.97
C SER A 26 7.74 8.44 -15.46
N ALA A 27 8.07 7.14 -15.42
CA ALA A 27 7.17 6.07 -15.85
C ALA A 27 6.14 5.66 -14.78
N PHE A 28 6.13 6.32 -13.61
CA PHE A 28 5.17 6.00 -12.55
C PHE A 28 3.73 6.28 -13.01
N GLN A 29 2.79 5.51 -12.46
CA GLN A 29 1.36 5.65 -12.76
C GLN A 29 0.64 6.39 -11.63
N SER A 30 -0.45 7.09 -11.92
CA SER A 30 -1.18 7.89 -10.91
C SER A 30 -1.75 7.06 -9.76
N ASN A 31 -2.10 5.79 -10.05
CA ASN A 31 -2.71 4.81 -9.13
C ASN A 31 -1.71 4.04 -8.25
N VAL A 32 -0.42 4.38 -8.27
CA VAL A 32 0.54 3.79 -7.33
C VAL A 32 0.24 4.22 -5.90
N LEU A 33 0.58 3.36 -4.94
CA LEU A 33 0.54 3.68 -3.51
C LEU A 33 1.35 4.95 -3.23
N LYS A 34 0.82 5.77 -2.33
CA LYS A 34 1.46 7.00 -1.88
C LYS A 34 2.10 6.79 -0.52
N GLU A 35 3.12 7.60 -0.24
CA GLU A 35 3.74 7.67 1.09
C GLU A 35 2.97 8.69 1.95
N LEU A 36 2.72 8.35 3.22
CA LEU A 36 1.79 9.08 4.10
C LEU A 36 2.29 10.44 4.61
N ASN A 37 3.58 10.72 4.48
CA ASN A 37 4.24 11.95 4.96
C ASN A 37 4.80 12.79 3.79
N GLY A 38 4.41 12.48 2.55
CA GLY A 38 4.87 13.21 1.36
C GLY A 38 6.28 12.81 0.88
N GLY A 39 6.84 11.74 1.43
CA GLY A 39 8.09 11.15 1.01
C GLY A 39 8.02 10.45 -0.35
N SER A 40 9.16 9.92 -0.79
CA SER A 40 9.21 9.15 -2.03
C SER A 40 8.44 7.82 -1.87
N PHE A 41 7.52 7.58 -2.80
CA PHE A 41 6.80 6.32 -2.95
C PHE A 41 7.54 5.31 -3.86
N ASP A 42 8.75 5.64 -4.31
CA ASP A 42 9.69 4.66 -4.89
C ASP A 42 10.25 3.77 -3.78
N ILE A 43 10.06 2.45 -3.90
CA ILE A 43 10.52 1.47 -2.94
C ILE A 43 12.06 1.49 -2.84
N ASN A 44 12.74 1.65 -3.98
CA ASN A 44 14.20 1.68 -4.08
C ASN A 44 14.80 3.07 -3.89
N TYR A 45 14.03 4.03 -3.36
CA TYR A 45 14.56 5.35 -3.05
C TYR A 45 15.80 5.25 -2.15
N TYR A 46 16.89 5.90 -2.57
CA TYR A 46 18.27 5.82 -2.02
C TYR A 46 19.05 4.50 -2.20
N ALA A 47 18.43 3.45 -2.73
CA ALA A 47 19.12 2.18 -2.92
C ALA A 47 19.79 2.02 -4.29
N GLY A 48 19.43 2.87 -5.26
CA GLY A 48 19.82 2.70 -6.66
C GLY A 48 19.01 1.62 -7.37
N GLY A 49 19.47 1.19 -8.55
CA GLY A 49 18.76 0.20 -9.36
C GLY A 49 17.57 0.78 -10.12
N LYS A 50 16.53 -0.04 -10.31
CA LYS A 50 15.28 0.38 -10.96
C LYS A 50 14.42 1.17 -9.98
N TYR A 51 13.60 2.08 -10.50
CA TYR A 51 12.49 2.67 -9.75
C TYR A 51 11.40 1.62 -9.60
N VAL A 52 10.88 1.44 -8.38
CA VAL A 52 9.92 0.38 -8.06
C VAL A 52 8.71 1.00 -7.36
N TRP A 53 7.50 0.65 -7.80
CA TRP A 53 6.25 1.12 -7.21
C TRP A 53 5.26 -0.01 -7.01
N LEU A 54 4.32 0.21 -6.10
CA LEU A 54 3.23 -0.71 -5.80
C LEU A 54 1.91 -0.14 -6.29
N ILE A 55 1.08 -0.96 -6.92
CA ILE A 55 -0.31 -0.63 -7.27
C ILE A 55 -1.21 -1.56 -6.44
N PRO A 56 -2.16 -1.02 -5.66
CA PRO A 56 -3.10 -1.85 -4.93
C PRO A 56 -4.01 -2.60 -5.89
N GLU A 57 -4.23 -3.88 -5.62
CA GLU A 57 -5.22 -4.69 -6.33
C GLU A 57 -6.48 -4.80 -5.47
N TYR A 58 -7.63 -4.56 -6.08
CA TYR A 58 -8.91 -4.53 -5.38
C TYR A 58 -9.80 -5.71 -5.79
N THR A 59 -10.58 -6.21 -4.84
CA THR A 59 -11.62 -7.21 -5.04
C THR A 59 -12.90 -6.81 -4.31
N THR A 60 -14.02 -7.36 -4.75
CA THR A 60 -15.31 -7.31 -4.02
C THR A 60 -15.60 -8.63 -3.30
N ARG A 61 -14.78 -9.65 -3.50
CA ARG A 61 -14.88 -10.97 -2.88
C ARG A 61 -14.12 -10.97 -1.56
N ARG A 62 -14.82 -11.17 -0.45
CA ARG A 62 -14.25 -11.08 0.90
C ARG A 62 -13.20 -12.19 1.14
N GLU A 63 -13.40 -13.35 0.54
CA GLU A 63 -12.50 -14.51 0.59
C GLU A 63 -11.17 -14.28 -0.14
N GLU A 64 -11.12 -13.34 -1.09
CA GLU A 64 -9.89 -12.98 -1.81
C GLU A 64 -9.14 -11.83 -1.15
N ALA A 65 -9.71 -11.24 -0.11
CA ALA A 65 -9.16 -10.06 0.52
C ALA A 65 -8.05 -10.38 1.51
N CYS A 66 -7.00 -9.57 1.47
CA CYS A 66 -5.90 -9.60 2.42
C CYS A 66 -6.37 -9.19 3.81
N THR A 67 -5.79 -9.83 4.82
CA THR A 67 -5.96 -9.47 6.24
C THR A 67 -4.70 -8.86 6.82
N LEU A 68 -3.53 -9.21 6.27
CA LEU A 68 -2.22 -8.63 6.54
C LEU A 68 -1.28 -8.82 5.34
N PHE A 69 -0.17 -8.09 5.35
CA PHE A 69 0.96 -8.27 4.43
C PHE A 69 2.24 -8.61 5.19
N GLU A 70 3.05 -9.48 4.60
CA GLU A 70 4.36 -9.89 5.10
C GLU A 70 5.44 -9.51 4.11
N VAL A 71 6.62 -9.17 4.61
CA VAL A 71 7.83 -8.99 3.79
C VAL A 71 8.66 -10.25 3.92
N VAL A 72 8.99 -10.85 2.78
CA VAL A 72 9.86 -12.02 2.70
C VAL A 72 11.18 -11.60 2.08
N ILE A 73 12.26 -11.73 2.84
CA ILE A 73 13.64 -11.45 2.40
C ILE A 73 14.40 -12.77 2.31
N ARG A 74 15.10 -13.01 1.20
CA ARG A 74 15.84 -14.26 0.96
C ARG A 74 17.00 -14.08 -0.03
N ASP A 75 17.97 -14.98 0.07
CA ASP A 75 19.16 -14.97 -0.80
C ASP A 75 18.87 -15.46 -2.22
N ASN A 76 17.88 -16.33 -2.38
CA ASN A 76 17.55 -16.95 -3.66
C ASN A 76 16.38 -16.23 -4.35
N HIS A 77 16.55 -15.98 -5.64
CA HIS A 77 15.49 -15.44 -6.50
C HIS A 77 14.32 -16.42 -6.62
N ASP A 78 13.11 -15.88 -6.62
CA ASP A 78 11.90 -16.64 -6.88
C ASP A 78 11.28 -16.16 -8.20
N PRO A 79 11.32 -16.97 -9.25
CA PRO A 79 10.81 -16.58 -10.57
C PRO A 79 9.30 -16.37 -10.59
N GLY A 80 8.56 -16.83 -9.56
CA GLY A 80 7.12 -16.63 -9.43
C GLY A 80 6.73 -15.28 -8.85
N LEU A 81 7.67 -14.51 -8.28
CA LEU A 81 7.40 -13.24 -7.63
C LEU A 81 8.25 -12.11 -8.22
N VAL A 82 7.74 -10.88 -8.13
CA VAL A 82 8.47 -9.69 -8.58
C VAL A 82 9.28 -9.11 -7.42
N ASP A 83 10.59 -9.03 -7.60
CA ASP A 83 11.52 -8.49 -6.61
C ASP A 83 11.35 -6.97 -6.42
N LEU A 84 11.23 -6.57 -5.16
CA LEU A 84 11.16 -5.17 -4.74
C LEU A 84 12.52 -4.47 -4.75
N ALA A 85 13.62 -5.23 -4.78
CA ALA A 85 14.98 -4.71 -4.92
C ALA A 85 15.50 -4.71 -6.37
N ALA A 86 14.60 -4.70 -7.36
CA ALA A 86 14.96 -4.83 -8.77
C ALA A 86 16.15 -3.91 -9.18
N GLY A 87 17.27 -4.55 -9.55
CA GLY A 87 18.48 -3.88 -10.00
C GLY A 87 19.31 -3.16 -8.93
N ALA A 88 18.91 -3.20 -7.66
CA ALA A 88 19.67 -2.62 -6.54
C ALA A 88 20.68 -3.60 -5.92
N GLY A 89 20.57 -4.90 -6.25
CA GLY A 89 21.43 -5.94 -5.70
C GLY A 89 21.08 -6.31 -4.25
N GLY A 90 21.87 -7.21 -3.67
CA GLY A 90 21.62 -7.76 -2.33
C GLY A 90 20.55 -8.85 -2.31
N GLN A 91 19.92 -9.05 -1.16
CA GLN A 91 18.86 -10.05 -0.98
C GLN A 91 17.57 -9.62 -1.69
N TYR A 92 16.88 -10.61 -2.25
CA TYR A 92 15.58 -10.44 -2.89
C TYR A 92 14.50 -10.22 -1.84
N ARG A 93 13.50 -9.41 -2.19
CA ARG A 93 12.46 -8.98 -1.25
C ARG A 93 11.10 -8.99 -1.92
N TYR A 94 10.12 -9.54 -1.24
CA TYR A 94 8.79 -9.76 -1.78
C TYR A 94 7.74 -9.35 -0.75
N LEU A 95 6.59 -8.90 -1.23
CA LEU A 95 5.39 -8.70 -0.41
C LEU A 95 4.42 -9.84 -0.66
N THR A 96 4.00 -10.50 0.41
CA THR A 96 2.99 -11.57 0.37
C THR A 96 1.75 -11.11 1.12
N CYS A 97 0.59 -11.37 0.53
CA CYS A 97 -0.70 -11.13 1.16
C CYS A 97 -1.17 -12.42 1.85
N ARG A 98 -1.49 -12.32 3.14
CA ARG A 98 -2.18 -13.39 3.87
C ARG A 98 -3.68 -13.11 3.88
N ARG A 99 -4.46 -14.19 3.83
CA ARG A 99 -5.92 -14.15 3.87
C ARG A 99 -6.39 -15.04 5.01
N ASP A 100 -7.32 -14.53 5.79
CA ASP A 100 -7.98 -15.26 6.87
C ASP A 100 -9.45 -14.88 6.84
N GLU A 101 -10.35 -15.86 6.72
CA GLU A 101 -11.79 -15.61 6.62
C GLU A 101 -12.36 -14.89 7.85
N ASN A 102 -11.79 -15.17 9.04
CA ASN A 102 -12.28 -14.73 10.33
C ASN A 102 -11.78 -13.34 10.74
N GLU A 103 -10.80 -12.79 10.02
CA GLU A 103 -10.28 -11.45 10.31
C GLU A 103 -10.95 -10.35 9.49
N GLU A 104 -10.88 -9.12 10.01
CA GLU A 104 -11.24 -7.94 9.25
C GLU A 104 -10.29 -7.73 8.06
N LYS A 105 -10.88 -7.31 6.94
CA LYS A 105 -10.20 -7.23 5.63
C LYS A 105 -9.60 -5.85 5.41
N ILE A 106 -8.43 -5.83 4.79
CA ILE A 106 -7.76 -4.58 4.42
C ILE A 106 -8.57 -3.89 3.33
N ARG A 107 -8.72 -2.56 3.46
CA ARG A 107 -9.41 -1.71 2.50
C ARG A 107 -8.51 -0.63 1.90
N ARG A 108 -7.47 -0.24 2.63
CA ARG A 108 -6.55 0.83 2.23
C ARG A 108 -5.11 0.42 2.49
N LEU A 109 -4.25 0.80 1.56
CA LEU A 109 -2.80 0.65 1.66
C LEU A 109 -2.12 2.00 1.47
N ALA A 110 -0.98 2.17 2.13
CA ALA A 110 -0.05 3.27 1.89
C ALA A 110 1.37 2.83 2.23
N LEU A 111 2.34 3.67 1.91
CA LEU A 111 3.72 3.51 2.38
C LEU A 111 3.95 4.45 3.57
N TYR A 112 4.74 4.00 4.53
CA TYR A 112 5.32 4.85 5.56
C TYR A 112 6.84 4.75 5.47
N ARG A 113 7.50 5.89 5.31
CA ARG A 113 8.95 5.99 5.28
C ARG A 113 9.44 6.95 6.36
N GLY A 114 10.49 6.56 7.08
CA GLY A 114 11.09 7.43 8.08
C GLY A 114 12.39 6.91 8.69
N PRO A 115 13.10 7.73 9.46
CA PRO A 115 14.36 7.35 10.12
C PRO A 115 14.14 6.40 11.30
N GLN A 116 12.89 6.13 11.68
CA GLN A 116 12.50 5.26 12.79
C GLN A 116 11.30 4.42 12.39
N PHE A 117 11.07 3.34 13.13
CA PHE A 117 9.83 2.56 13.05
C PHE A 117 8.60 3.43 13.33
N ILE A 118 7.46 3.02 12.78
CA ILE A 118 6.17 3.67 13.03
C ILE A 118 5.90 3.67 14.54
N ALA A 119 5.72 4.86 15.12
CA ALA A 119 5.28 4.99 16.50
C ALA A 119 3.78 4.70 16.62
N LEU A 120 3.35 4.05 17.70
CA LEU A 120 1.92 3.73 17.92
C LEU A 120 1.01 4.97 17.83
N LYS A 121 1.47 6.10 18.37
CA LYS A 121 0.74 7.39 18.29
C LYS A 121 0.55 7.88 16.86
N ASP A 122 1.54 7.67 16.00
CA ASP A 122 1.43 8.04 14.58
C ASP A 122 0.49 7.09 13.85
N ALA A 123 0.52 5.80 14.19
CA ALA A 123 -0.41 4.81 13.66
C ALA A 123 -1.86 5.15 14.02
N GLU A 124 -2.15 5.46 15.30
CA GLU A 124 -3.47 5.89 15.76
C GLU A 124 -3.94 7.15 15.03
N LYS A 125 -3.11 8.19 14.99
CA LYS A 125 -3.43 9.46 14.33
C LYS A 125 -3.72 9.30 12.84
N LYS A 126 -3.08 8.34 12.19
CA LYS A 126 -3.21 8.05 10.75
C LYS A 126 -4.17 6.90 10.44
N GLU A 127 -4.85 6.36 11.46
CA GLU A 127 -5.81 5.26 11.34
C GLU A 127 -5.21 4.01 10.69
N ILE A 128 -3.95 3.71 11.06
CA ILE A 128 -3.23 2.54 10.61
C ILE A 128 -3.57 1.38 11.55
N ASP A 129 -4.17 0.33 11.00
CA ASP A 129 -4.55 -0.88 11.72
C ASP A 129 -3.41 -1.93 11.73
N GLY A 130 -2.40 -1.77 10.88
CA GLY A 130 -1.21 -2.60 10.89
C GLY A 130 -0.18 -2.21 9.82
N TRP A 131 1.00 -2.82 9.91
CA TRP A 131 2.13 -2.55 9.03
C TRP A 131 3.03 -3.77 8.89
N SER A 132 3.76 -3.85 7.78
CA SER A 132 4.74 -4.90 7.54
C SER A 132 6.01 -4.70 8.37
N THR A 133 6.87 -5.72 8.43
CA THR A 133 8.28 -5.52 8.78
C THR A 133 8.98 -4.56 7.79
N ASP A 134 10.22 -4.18 8.07
CA ASP A 134 10.95 -3.22 7.24
C ASP A 134 11.32 -3.81 5.87
N ILE A 135 10.80 -3.20 4.82
CA ILE A 135 11.14 -3.55 3.43
C ILE A 135 12.63 -3.28 3.17
N ASN A 136 13.25 -2.30 3.85
CA ASN A 136 14.65 -1.96 3.68
C ASN A 136 15.61 -2.72 4.62
N GLU A 137 15.16 -3.74 5.33
CA GLU A 137 15.96 -4.44 6.34
C GLU A 137 17.34 -4.89 5.79
N GLY A 138 18.43 -4.52 6.46
CA GLY A 138 19.78 -4.87 6.01
C GLY A 138 20.32 -4.05 4.82
N ARG A 139 19.62 -2.99 4.38
CA ARG A 139 20.12 -2.06 3.34
C ARG A 139 20.75 -0.77 3.90
N ASN A 140 20.67 -0.56 5.22
CA ASN A 140 21.15 0.66 5.89
C ASN A 140 20.55 1.95 5.30
N LEU A 141 19.23 1.96 5.12
CA LEU A 141 18.43 3.08 4.60
C LEU A 141 17.36 3.46 5.63
N ASP A 142 16.58 4.51 5.35
CA ASP A 142 15.34 4.79 6.09
C ASP A 142 14.43 3.55 6.10
N PHE A 143 13.75 3.35 7.22
CA PHE A 143 12.71 2.33 7.34
C PHE A 143 11.62 2.58 6.29
N LEU A 144 11.14 1.49 5.71
CA LEU A 144 10.03 1.52 4.77
C LEU A 144 9.05 0.40 5.10
N HIS A 145 7.82 0.78 5.39
CA HIS A 145 6.74 -0.16 5.70
C HIS A 145 5.60 -0.02 4.70
N LEU A 146 5.01 -1.16 4.32
CA LEU A 146 3.65 -1.16 3.80
C LEU A 146 2.70 -1.08 4.99
N VAL A 147 1.80 -0.11 5.00
CA VAL A 147 0.83 0.10 6.07
C VAL A 147 -0.59 -0.07 5.55
N TRP A 148 -1.51 -0.49 6.41
CA TRP A 148 -2.88 -0.76 6.02
C TRP A 148 -3.92 -0.29 7.03
N SER A 149 -5.14 -0.08 6.51
CA SER A 149 -6.34 0.14 7.29
C SER A 149 -7.48 -0.76 6.82
N LYS A 150 -8.22 -1.29 7.79
CA LYS A 150 -9.40 -2.16 7.66
C LYS A 150 -10.70 -1.35 7.79
N GLY A 151 -10.63 -0.15 8.37
CA GLY A 151 -11.76 0.76 8.51
C GLY A 151 -12.35 1.20 7.16
N GLN A 152 -13.68 1.22 7.07
CA GLN A 152 -14.40 2.00 6.08
C GLN A 152 -14.50 3.43 6.58
N LYS A 153 -14.25 4.43 5.73
CA LYS A 153 -14.88 5.73 5.95
C LYS A 153 -15.84 6.03 4.82
N SER A 154 -17.02 6.46 5.24
CA SER A 154 -18.09 7.02 4.43
C SER A 154 -17.57 8.16 3.57
N CYS A 155 -18.08 8.23 2.34
CA CYS A 155 -18.06 9.44 1.53
C CYS A 155 -19.02 10.47 2.15
N HIS A 156 -18.73 10.95 3.35
CA HIS A 156 -19.35 12.14 3.93
C HIS A 156 -18.19 12.93 4.52
N ASP A 157 -18.12 14.22 4.18
CA ASP A 157 -17.15 15.22 4.66
C ASP A 157 -15.91 15.47 3.77
N ALA A 158 -16.05 15.32 2.45
CA ALA A 158 -15.34 16.23 1.54
C ALA A 158 -16.26 17.45 1.33
N GLY A 159 -15.98 18.53 2.06
CA GLY A 159 -16.75 19.77 2.05
C GLY A 159 -17.00 20.29 0.63
N TYR A 160 -18.24 20.13 0.18
CA TYR A 160 -18.84 20.91 -0.88
C TYR A 160 -19.82 21.84 -0.19
N GLU A 161 -19.37 23.05 0.16
CA GLU A 161 -20.32 24.14 0.43
C GLU A 161 -20.82 24.61 -0.93
N PRO A 162 -22.12 24.44 -1.26
CA PRO A 162 -22.69 25.15 -2.39
C PRO A 162 -22.66 26.63 -2.01
N HIS A 163 -21.91 27.42 -2.78
CA HIS A 163 -22.10 28.86 -2.78
C HIS A 163 -23.53 29.12 -3.27
N ASP A 164 -24.41 29.50 -2.36
CA ASP A 164 -25.69 30.10 -2.69
C ASP A 164 -25.42 31.42 -3.42
N GLU A 165 -25.76 31.46 -4.70
CA GLU A 165 -25.91 32.70 -5.45
C GLU A 165 -27.10 33.48 -4.87
N VAL A 166 -26.87 34.77 -4.58
CA VAL A 166 -27.91 35.81 -4.47
C VAL A 166 -27.54 36.93 -5.42
#